data_AF-H3G826-F1
#
_entry.id   AF-H3G826-F1
#
_cell.length_a   1.000
_cell.length_b   1.000
_cell.length_c   1.000
_cell.angle_alpha   90.00
_cell.angle_beta   90.00
_cell.angle_gamma   90.00
#
_symmetry.space_group_name_H-M   'P 1'
#
loop_
_entity.id
_entity.type
_entity.pdbx_description
1 polymer ?
#
loop_
_entity_poly.entity_id
_entity_poly.type
_entity_poly.pdbx_seq_one_letter_code
_entity_poly.pdbx_strand_id
1 'polypeptide(L)'
;YAFMMNGGCISWRSKKQRTVALSSTEAEYMALSEATQEAVWLKVFLCELGEMASDEAVKIYEDNQGSIALTKNPQFHKRTKHIDIRYHFVREKVEDGQVYFDNRHAGRHHDEGDYCGAVPSSSDQARD
;
A
#
# COMPACT_ATOMS: atom_id res chain seq x y z
N TYR A 1 4.70 1.28 6.37
CA TYR A 1 4.01 2.33 5.59
C TYR A 1 3.99 3.66 6.35
N ALA A 2 3.73 4.78 5.66
CA ALA A 2 3.38 6.06 6.28
C ALA A 2 2.30 6.77 5.46
N PHE A 3 1.22 7.21 6.10
CA PHE A 3 0.12 7.99 5.54
C PHE A 3 0.27 9.45 5.96
N MET A 4 0.24 10.32 4.96
CA MET A 4 0.33 11.77 5.14
C MET A 4 -1.04 12.40 4.89
N MET A 5 -1.38 13.46 5.62
CA MET A 5 -2.54 14.33 5.41
C MET A 5 -2.15 15.77 5.79
N ASN A 6 -2.42 16.74 4.92
CA ASN A 6 -2.07 18.17 5.13
C ASN A 6 -0.59 18.39 5.54
N GLY A 7 0.33 17.63 4.94
CA GLY A 7 1.77 17.69 5.25
C GLY A 7 2.19 17.01 6.57
N GLY A 8 1.25 16.53 7.39
CA GLY A 8 1.49 15.79 8.62
C GLY A 8 1.38 14.27 8.44
N CYS A 9 2.17 13.50 9.18
CA CYS A 9 2.03 12.04 9.23
C CYS A 9 0.90 11.67 10.20
N ILE A 10 -0.14 10.99 9.71
CA ILE A 10 -1.33 10.63 10.51
C ILE A 10 -1.35 9.16 10.94
N SER A 11 -0.70 8.28 10.19
CA SER A 11 -0.53 6.86 10.56
C SER A 11 0.73 6.31 9.93
N TRP A 12 1.51 5.57 10.70
CA TRP A 12 2.70 4.90 10.18
C TRP A 12 2.94 3.59 10.92
N ARG A 13 3.62 2.69 10.24
CA ARG A 13 4.08 1.43 10.82
C ARG A 13 5.37 1.00 10.16
N SER A 14 6.37 0.68 10.97
CA SER A 14 7.55 -0.06 10.55
C SER A 14 7.60 -1.36 11.32
N LYS A 15 7.66 -2.48 10.60
CA LYS A 15 7.59 -3.82 11.20
C LYS A 15 8.37 -4.80 10.35
N LYS A 16 9.16 -5.64 11.01
CA LYS A 16 9.81 -6.78 10.38
C LYS A 16 8.78 -7.85 10.02
N GLN A 17 8.85 -8.36 8.78
CA GLN A 17 8.03 -9.47 8.31
C GLN A 17 8.15 -10.67 9.27
N ARG A 18 7.02 -11.21 9.74
CA ARG A 18 7.01 -12.40 10.61
C ARG A 18 7.28 -13.68 9.83
N THR A 19 6.94 -13.69 8.54
CA THR A 19 7.12 -14.81 7.62
C THR A 19 8.26 -14.53 6.67
N VAL A 20 8.99 -15.57 6.27
CA VAL A 20 10.03 -15.46 5.24
C VAL A 20 9.35 -15.22 3.89
N ALA A 21 9.75 -14.15 3.20
CA ALA A 21 9.39 -13.91 1.81
C ALA A 21 10.38 -14.64 0.89
N LEU A 22 9.90 -15.20 -0.21
CA LEU A 22 10.72 -15.92 -1.20
C LEU A 22 11.35 -14.98 -2.24
N SER A 23 10.97 -13.70 -2.23
CA SER A 23 11.52 -12.65 -3.08
C SER A 23 11.32 -11.27 -2.47
N SER A 24 12.06 -10.27 -2.95
CA SER A 24 11.82 -8.85 -2.61
C SER A 24 10.42 -8.41 -3.03
N THR A 25 9.95 -8.82 -4.21
CA THR A 25 8.58 -8.55 -4.67
C THR A 25 7.53 -9.08 -3.71
N GLU A 26 7.72 -10.29 -3.18
CA GLU A 26 6.80 -10.83 -2.18
C GLU A 26 6.86 -10.05 -0.86
N ALA A 27 8.05 -9.66 -0.40
CA ALA A 27 8.20 -8.85 0.80
C ALA A 27 7.48 -7.49 0.66
N GLU A 28 7.72 -6.78 -0.43
CA GLU A 28 7.04 -5.50 -0.72
C GLU A 28 5.54 -5.69 -0.87
N TYR A 29 5.08 -6.77 -1.53
CA TYR A 29 3.65 -7.05 -1.62
C TYR A 29 3.01 -7.32 -0.26
N MET A 30 3.71 -8.01 0.64
CA MET A 30 3.19 -8.20 1.99
C MET A 30 3.13 -6.87 2.76
N ALA A 31 4.09 -5.96 2.58
CA ALA A 31 4.06 -4.61 3.14
C ALA A 31 2.91 -3.78 2.55
N LEU A 32 2.71 -3.86 1.23
CA LEU A 32 1.60 -3.25 0.49
C LEU A 32 0.24 -3.74 1.00
N SER A 33 0.14 -5.04 1.31
CA SER A 33 -1.05 -5.64 1.92
C SER A 33 -1.36 -5.05 3.30
N GLU A 34 -0.35 -4.79 4.14
CA GLU A 34 -0.56 -4.14 5.43
C GLU A 34 -0.95 -2.67 5.26
N ALA A 35 -0.34 -1.96 4.31
CA ALA A 35 -0.72 -0.60 3.96
C ALA A 35 -2.17 -0.52 3.46
N THR A 36 -2.61 -1.47 2.65
CA THR A 36 -3.98 -1.52 2.13
C THR A 36 -5.02 -1.68 3.24
N GLN A 37 -4.73 -2.51 4.26
CA GLN A 37 -5.62 -2.66 5.42
C GLN A 37 -5.76 -1.34 6.19
N GLU A 38 -4.64 -0.65 6.44
CA GLU A 38 -4.66 0.65 7.10
C GLU A 38 -5.38 1.71 6.26
N ALA A 39 -5.17 1.73 4.94
CA ALA A 39 -5.82 2.67 4.03
C ALA A 39 -7.34 2.55 4.07
N VAL A 40 -7.85 1.31 4.02
CA VAL A 40 -9.31 1.06 4.08
C VAL A 40 -9.87 1.52 5.42
N TRP A 41 -9.17 1.27 6.52
CA TRP A 41 -9.60 1.74 7.85
C TRP A 41 -9.59 3.27 7.94
N LEU A 42 -8.50 3.91 7.51
CA LEU A 42 -8.37 5.36 7.50
C LEU A 42 -9.44 6.02 6.62
N LYS A 43 -9.74 5.44 5.45
CA LYS A 43 -10.81 5.93 4.58
C LYS A 43 -12.14 6.01 5.32
N VAL A 44 -12.54 4.91 5.98
CA VAL A 44 -13.79 4.89 6.75
C VAL A 44 -13.77 5.96 7.84
N PHE A 45 -12.69 6.03 8.60
CA PHE A 45 -12.52 7.03 9.66
C PHE A 45 -12.60 8.48 9.15
N LEU A 46 -11.92 8.80 8.05
CA LEU A 46 -11.92 10.14 7.46
C LEU A 46 -13.26 10.49 6.80
N CYS A 47 -13.97 9.51 6.22
CA CYS A 47 -15.33 9.70 5.73
C CYS A 47 -16.30 10.07 6.86
N GLU A 48 -16.19 9.41 8.03
CA GLU A 48 -17.01 9.72 9.20
C GLU A 48 -16.74 11.13 9.76
N LEU A 49 -15.50 11.62 9.61
CA LEU A 49 -15.13 12.99 9.99
C LEU A 49 -15.52 14.04 8.94
N GLY A 50 -15.93 13.63 7.74
CA GLY A 50 -16.22 14.55 6.63
C GLY A 50 -14.98 15.08 5.90
N GLU A 51 -13.83 14.46 6.12
CA GLU A 51 -12.53 14.86 5.54
C GLU A 51 -12.24 14.14 4.21
N MET A 52 -13.00 13.10 3.87
CA MET A 52 -12.85 12.33 2.63
C MET A 52 -14.23 11.92 2.08
N ALA A 53 -14.39 11.92 0.76
CA ALA A 53 -15.63 11.45 0.14
C ALA A 53 -15.69 9.91 0.12
N SER A 54 -16.89 9.34 0.28
CA SER A 54 -17.05 7.87 0.37
C SER A 54 -16.65 7.12 -0.90
N ASP A 55 -16.81 7.77 -2.05
CA ASP A 55 -16.46 7.25 -3.38
C ASP A 55 -14.99 7.51 -3.76
N GLU A 56 -14.25 8.27 -2.95
CA GLU A 56 -12.84 8.57 -3.18
C GLU A 56 -11.95 7.36 -2.87
N ALA A 57 -11.03 7.01 -3.78
CA ALA A 57 -10.09 5.92 -3.60
C ALA A 57 -8.80 6.42 -2.94
N VAL A 58 -8.24 5.65 -1.99
CA VAL A 58 -6.97 6.00 -1.36
C VAL A 58 -5.80 5.69 -2.29
N LYS A 59 -4.94 6.68 -2.55
CA LYS A 59 -3.72 6.51 -3.32
C LYS A 59 -2.62 5.86 -2.45
N ILE A 60 -2.01 4.80 -2.94
CA ILE A 60 -0.85 4.17 -2.29
C ILE A 60 0.33 4.18 -3.27
N TYR A 61 1.47 4.70 -2.81
CA TYR A 61 2.67 4.91 -3.59
C TYR A 61 3.65 3.75 -3.38
N GLU A 62 3.83 2.87 -4.36
CA GLU A 62 4.72 1.70 -4.27
C GLU A 62 5.92 1.88 -5.22
N ASP A 63 7.13 1.52 -4.81
CA ASP A 63 8.33 1.63 -5.68
C ASP A 63 8.61 0.33 -6.44
N ASN A 64 8.08 -0.81 -5.98
CA ASN A 64 8.23 -2.09 -6.63
C ASN A 64 7.14 -2.32 -7.70
N GLN A 65 7.50 -2.10 -8.96
CA GLN A 65 6.62 -2.38 -10.10
C GLN A 65 6.11 -3.82 -10.17
N GLY A 66 6.91 -4.80 -9.70
CA GLY A 66 6.48 -6.20 -9.61
C GLY A 66 5.35 -6.38 -8.59
N SER A 67 5.42 -5.69 -7.45
CA SER A 67 4.37 -5.67 -6.44
C SER A 67 3.09 -5.05 -7.00
N ILE A 68 3.21 -3.89 -7.66
CA ILE A 68 2.09 -3.22 -8.34
C ILE A 68 1.47 -4.14 -9.40
N ALA A 69 2.26 -4.82 -10.21
CA ALA A 69 1.75 -5.73 -11.24
C ALA A 69 0.92 -6.88 -10.64
N LEU A 70 1.32 -7.40 -9.48
CA LEU A 70 0.59 -8.47 -8.78
C LEU A 70 -0.78 -8.01 -8.23
N THR A 71 -0.98 -6.71 -8.05
CA THR A 71 -2.31 -6.15 -7.72
C THR A 71 -3.29 -6.18 -8.90
N LYS A 72 -2.80 -6.40 -10.13
CA LYS A 72 -3.62 -6.39 -11.35
C LYS A 72 -3.72 -7.76 -12.01
N ASN A 73 -2.65 -8.57 -11.96
CA ASN A 73 -2.61 -9.85 -12.66
C ASN A 73 -1.91 -10.92 -11.79
N PRO A 74 -2.58 -12.05 -11.47
CA PRO A 74 -2.03 -13.07 -10.57
C PRO A 74 -0.93 -13.97 -11.17
N GLN A 75 -0.32 -13.63 -12.30
CA GLN A 75 0.71 -14.50 -12.90
C GLN A 75 1.88 -14.70 -11.92
N PHE A 76 1.96 -15.90 -11.33
CA PHE A 76 3.13 -16.79 -11.13
C PHE A 76 2.95 -17.75 -9.93
N HIS A 77 3.02 -19.05 -10.24
CA HIS A 77 3.54 -20.24 -9.51
C HIS A 77 3.19 -20.52 -8.04
N LYS A 78 3.04 -21.82 -7.70
CA LYS A 78 2.68 -22.40 -6.38
C LYS A 78 3.13 -21.53 -5.19
N ARG A 79 2.16 -20.83 -4.59
CA ARG A 79 2.36 -19.99 -3.42
C ARG A 79 1.82 -20.67 -2.16
N THR A 80 2.23 -20.17 -0.99
CA THR A 80 1.67 -20.62 0.28
C THR A 80 0.31 -19.95 0.54
N LYS A 81 -0.64 -20.66 1.17
CA LYS A 81 -2.00 -20.16 1.40
C LYS A 81 -2.09 -18.75 2.01
N HIS A 82 -1.16 -18.40 2.91
CA HIS A 82 -1.17 -17.08 3.56
C HIS A 82 -0.89 -15.92 2.59
N ILE A 83 0.01 -16.11 1.61
CA ILE A 83 0.29 -15.05 0.64
C ILE A 83 -0.87 -14.95 -0.38
N ASP A 84 -1.52 -16.05 -0.74
CA ASP A 84 -2.70 -16.03 -1.61
C ASP A 84 -3.83 -15.18 -1.03
N ILE A 85 -4.11 -15.30 0.27
CA ILE A 85 -5.12 -14.47 0.96
C ILE A 85 -4.78 -12.99 0.84
N ARG A 86 -3.51 -12.60 0.99
CA ARG A 86 -3.07 -11.21 0.82
C ARG A 86 -3.26 -10.73 -0.61
N TYR A 87 -2.93 -11.55 -1.60
CA TYR A 87 -3.17 -11.23 -3.02
C TYR A 87 -4.65 -11.04 -3.32
N HIS A 88 -5.51 -11.90 -2.77
CA HIS A 88 -6.95 -11.77 -2.94
C HIS A 88 -7.48 -10.49 -2.32
N PHE A 89 -7.13 -10.21 -1.06
CA PHE A 89 -7.59 -9.01 -0.35
C PHE A 89 -7.22 -7.72 -1.08
N VAL A 90 -5.95 -7.56 -1.48
CA VAL A 90 -5.50 -6.32 -2.13
C VAL A 90 -6.19 -6.13 -3.47
N ARG A 91 -6.33 -7.19 -4.27
CA ARG A 91 -7.03 -7.13 -5.56
C ARG A 91 -8.50 -6.74 -5.41
N GLU A 92 -9.19 -7.38 -4.46
CA GLU A 92 -10.59 -7.06 -4.14
C GLU A 92 -10.73 -5.56 -3.82
N LYS A 93 -9.84 -4.98 -2.99
CA LYS A 93 -9.92 -3.56 -2.66
C LYS A 93 -9.59 -2.62 -3.82
N VAL A 94 -8.79 -3.06 -4.79
CA VAL A 94 -8.58 -2.32 -6.05
C VAL A 94 -9.82 -2.40 -6.94
N GLU A 95 -10.39 -3.60 -7.09
CA GLU A 95 -11.60 -3.84 -7.89
C GLU A 95 -12.82 -3.10 -7.33
N ASP A 96 -12.93 -3.03 -6.00
CA ASP A 96 -13.95 -2.26 -5.27
C ASP A 96 -13.73 -0.72 -5.34
N GLY A 97 -12.66 -0.26 -5.98
CA GLY A 97 -12.30 1.16 -6.05
C GLY A 97 -11.95 1.79 -4.70
N GLN A 98 -11.60 0.98 -3.69
CA GLN A 98 -11.24 1.50 -2.36
C GLN A 98 -9.82 2.07 -2.34
N VAL A 99 -8.92 1.47 -3.11
CA VAL A 99 -7.52 1.88 -3.22
C VAL A 99 -7.03 1.80 -4.66
N TYR A 100 -5.99 2.57 -4.99
CA TYR A 100 -5.24 2.40 -6.21
C TYR A 100 -3.75 2.63 -5.98
N PHE A 101 -2.94 2.03 -6.84
CA PHE A 101 -1.49 2.00 -6.69
C PHE A 101 -0.80 2.82 -7.78
N ASP A 102 0.18 3.62 -7.39
CA ASP A 102 1.00 4.43 -8.29
C ASP A 102 2.49 4.21 -8.01
N ASN A 103 3.32 4.34 -9.05
CA ASN A 103 4.75 4.06 -8.97
C ASN A 103 5.52 5.27 -8.39
N ARG A 104 6.41 5.03 -7.43
CA ARG A 104 7.36 6.05 -6.93
C ARG A 104 8.60 6.18 -7.81
N HIS A 105 8.47 6.58 -9.08
CA HIS A 105 9.66 7.04 -9.82
C HIS A 105 9.40 8.24 -10.74
N ALA A 106 10.23 9.27 -10.48
CA ALA A 106 10.53 10.48 -11.25
C ALA A 106 9.56 11.67 -11.13
N GLY A 107 9.86 12.58 -10.18
CA GLY A 107 9.41 13.97 -10.23
C GLY A 107 9.19 14.57 -8.86
N ARG A 108 10.18 15.32 -8.37
CA ARG A 108 9.97 16.32 -7.31
C ARG A 108 8.89 17.28 -7.80
N HIS A 109 7.69 17.22 -7.22
CA HIS A 109 6.83 18.37 -6.96
C HIS A 109 5.82 17.91 -5.91
N HIS A 110 5.98 18.41 -4.68
CA HIS A 110 4.89 18.45 -3.72
C HIS A 110 3.89 19.47 -4.28
N ASP A 111 2.91 19.03 -5.06
CA ASP A 111 1.75 19.86 -5.33
C ASP A 111 0.89 19.81 -4.06
N GLU A 112 0.92 20.94 -3.34
CA GLU A 112 0.14 21.23 -2.15
C GLU A 112 -1.35 21.17 -2.51
N GLY A 113 -2.01 20.04 -2.26
CA GLY A 113 -3.44 19.91 -2.49
C GLY A 113 -4.03 18.60 -2.00
N ASP A 114 -3.50 17.47 -2.46
CA ASP A 114 -4.14 16.16 -2.24
C ASP A 114 -3.13 15.15 -1.72
N TYR A 115 -2.98 15.04 -0.39
CA TYR A 115 -2.14 14.01 0.21
C TYR A 115 -2.98 13.12 1.10
N CYS A 116 -3.40 11.97 0.55
CA CYS A 116 -3.64 10.75 1.32
C CYS A 116 -2.86 9.63 0.63
N GLY A 117 -1.52 9.72 0.71
CA GLY A 117 -0.58 8.82 0.04
C GLY A 117 0.12 7.92 1.05
N ALA A 118 -0.14 6.61 1.03
CA ALA A 118 0.64 5.65 1.82
C ALA A 118 1.96 5.34 1.15
N VAL A 119 3.05 5.36 1.90
CA VAL A 119 4.39 4.98 1.43
C VAL A 119 4.76 3.66 2.09
N PRO A 120 4.83 2.51 1.40
CA PRO A 120 5.39 1.29 1.94
C PRO A 120 6.80 1.61 2.45
N SER A 121 7.07 1.22 3.69
CA SER A 121 8.39 1.46 4.27
C SER A 121 9.32 0.44 3.66
N SER A 122 10.21 0.88 2.77
CA SER A 122 11.31 0.08 2.27
C SER A 122 12.03 -0.59 3.43
N SER A 123 12.33 -1.88 3.28
CA SER A 123 13.22 -2.61 4.17
C SER A 123 14.68 -2.18 3.96
N ASP A 124 14.98 -0.90 4.19
CA ASP A 124 16.35 -0.39 4.30
C ASP A 124 16.82 -0.51 5.76
N GLN A 125 17.09 -1.75 6.19
CA GLN A 125 18.04 -2.04 7.26
C GLN A 125 18.78 -3.33 6.92
N ALA A 126 19.71 -3.22 5.98
CA ALA A 126 20.82 -4.15 5.80
C ALA A 126 22.03 -3.42 5.19
N ARG A 127 22.60 -2.48 5.95
CA ARG A 127 23.99 -2.03 5.83
C ARG A 127 24.55 -1.74 7.21
N ASP A 128 25.16 -2.78 7.76
CA ASP A 128 26.40 -2.85 8.55
C ASP A 128 26.33 -3.96 9.62
#